data_AF-A0A7Y2EA74-F1
#
_entry.id   AF-A0A7Y2EA74-F1
#
_cell.length_a   1.000
_cell.length_b   1.000
_cell.length_c   1.000
_cell.angle_alpha   90.00
_cell.angle_beta   90.00
_cell.angle_gamma   90.00
#
_symmetry.space_group_name_H-M   'P 1'
#
loop_
_entity.id
_entity.type
_entity.pdbx_description
1 polymer ?
#
loop_
_entity_poly.entity_id
_entity_poly.type
_entity_poly.pdbx_seq_one_letter_code
_entity_poly.pdbx_strand_id
1 'polypeptide(L)'
;MRAAFDPRLHEARPLDGQRETAFNIRAFTQDSEILKFPINTARLDRARKAISVARELLEEGNVEGCVGPAEEIRESIGELIDSTLKIYADGQKDITAEEREQHTEAQVTIKIYRRALRETRQKLIHLYARVLETSLEGEVLKSRDFLADAVTQLQLALPETPSVQDDYSFRCIPQVLGAVRKVVQDTRQVLETEANSATDNPLIFPPRIEDYAGEEADYAATLTVKECREAVVSGGNFHGEAIAICLDTLTIALAELANISERRTAHLVDGS
;
A
#
# COMPACT_ATOMS: atom_id res chain seq x y z
N MET A 1 -2.13 4.88 10.77
CA MET A 1 -2.44 3.62 10.05
C MET A 1 -3.56 2.76 10.62
N ARG A 2 -3.85 2.71 11.93
CA ARG A 2 -4.93 1.85 12.48
C ARG A 2 -6.34 2.46 12.38
N ALA A 3 -6.45 3.79 12.27
CA ALA A 3 -7.75 4.47 12.23
C ALA A 3 -8.59 4.05 11.02
N ALA A 4 -7.97 3.87 9.86
CA ALA A 4 -8.66 3.47 8.62
C ALA A 4 -9.38 2.12 8.70
N PHE A 5 -9.04 1.28 9.70
CA PHE A 5 -9.58 -0.05 9.89
C PHE A 5 -10.42 -0.16 11.17
N ASP A 6 -10.68 0.96 11.86
CA ASP A 6 -11.48 1.00 13.08
C ASP A 6 -12.89 0.42 12.82
N PRO A 7 -13.35 -0.58 13.59
CA PRO A 7 -14.66 -1.19 13.42
C PRO A 7 -15.79 -0.18 13.35
N ARG A 8 -15.73 0.91 14.13
CA ARG A 8 -16.77 1.95 14.19
C ARG A 8 -16.97 2.63 12.84
N LEU A 9 -15.89 2.82 12.06
CA LEU A 9 -15.97 3.39 10.72
C LEU A 9 -16.70 2.45 9.75
N HIS A 10 -16.47 1.15 9.87
CA HIS A 10 -17.09 0.15 9.00
C HIS A 10 -18.48 -0.28 9.46
N GLU A 11 -18.82 -0.06 10.72
CA GLU A 11 -20.19 -0.13 11.24
C GLU A 11 -21.03 1.05 10.72
N ALA A 12 -20.44 2.25 10.59
CA ALA A 12 -21.11 3.42 10.03
C ALA A 12 -21.46 3.27 8.53
N ARG A 13 -20.74 2.42 7.80
CA ARG A 13 -21.04 2.05 6.40
C ARG A 13 -20.86 0.54 6.21
N PRO A 14 -21.88 -0.28 6.56
CA PRO A 14 -21.72 -1.72 6.74
C PRO A 14 -21.80 -2.51 5.42
N LEU A 15 -20.85 -2.28 4.52
CA LEU A 15 -20.64 -3.15 3.37
C LEU A 15 -19.77 -4.34 3.79
N ASP A 16 -20.28 -5.57 3.61
CA ASP A 16 -19.65 -6.79 4.14
C ASP A 16 -18.18 -6.93 3.73
N GLY A 17 -17.88 -6.73 2.44
CA GLY A 17 -16.51 -6.79 1.94
C GLY A 17 -15.58 -5.76 2.58
N GLN A 18 -16.09 -4.59 2.98
CA GLN A 18 -15.29 -3.55 3.65
C GLN A 18 -14.98 -3.94 5.09
N ARG A 19 -16.00 -4.39 5.83
CA ARG A 19 -15.85 -4.85 7.23
C ARG A 19 -14.86 -5.99 7.34
N GLU A 20 -14.99 -6.98 6.47
CA GLU A 20 -14.11 -8.14 6.46
C GLU A 20 -12.67 -7.76 6.05
N THR A 21 -12.51 -6.88 5.05
CA THR A 21 -11.18 -6.38 4.68
C THR A 21 -10.51 -5.66 5.84
N ALA A 22 -11.23 -4.78 6.53
CA ALA A 22 -10.69 -4.05 7.68
C ALA A 22 -10.33 -4.96 8.84
N PHE A 23 -11.19 -5.96 9.12
CA PHE A 23 -10.91 -6.99 10.12
C PHE A 23 -9.63 -7.77 9.77
N ASN A 24 -9.52 -8.26 8.54
CA ASN A 24 -8.37 -9.06 8.09
C ASN A 24 -7.07 -8.25 8.15
N ILE A 25 -7.07 -7.00 7.70
CA ILE A 25 -5.87 -6.16 7.75
C ILE A 25 -5.45 -5.88 9.19
N ARG A 26 -6.40 -5.62 10.10
CA ARG A 26 -6.09 -5.48 11.52
C ARG A 26 -5.48 -6.75 12.11
N ALA A 27 -6.05 -7.91 11.78
CA ALA A 27 -5.53 -9.19 12.24
C ALA A 27 -4.10 -9.44 11.71
N PHE A 28 -3.85 -9.19 10.41
CA PHE A 28 -2.52 -9.35 9.81
C PHE A 28 -1.47 -8.36 10.33
N THR A 29 -1.87 -7.20 10.85
CA THR A 29 -0.96 -6.13 11.27
C THR A 29 -0.93 -5.91 12.79
N GLN A 30 -1.59 -6.77 13.57
CA GLN A 30 -1.74 -6.59 15.01
C GLN A 30 -0.40 -6.46 15.74
N ASP A 31 0.58 -7.25 15.33
CA ASP A 31 1.93 -7.29 15.92
C ASP A 31 3.00 -6.64 15.02
N SER A 32 2.58 -5.94 13.96
CA SER A 32 3.51 -5.27 13.06
C SER A 32 4.10 -4.02 13.72
N GLU A 33 5.42 -4.01 13.90
CA GLU A 33 6.16 -2.85 14.40
C GLU A 33 6.38 -1.78 13.32
N ILE A 34 6.28 -2.15 12.04
CA ILE A 34 6.48 -1.26 10.87
C ILE A 34 5.62 0.02 10.98
N LEU A 35 4.45 -0.08 11.60
CA LEU A 35 3.49 1.03 11.75
C LEU A 35 3.89 2.09 12.79
N LYS A 36 4.99 1.91 13.52
CA LYS A 36 5.42 2.77 14.64
C LYS A 36 6.54 3.76 14.27
N PHE A 37 7.01 3.80 13.03
CA PHE A 37 8.22 4.52 12.65
C PHE A 37 7.94 5.76 11.78
N PRO A 38 7.94 6.98 12.36
CA PRO A 38 7.78 8.21 11.60
C PRO A 38 9.07 8.68 10.90
N ILE A 39 10.20 8.03 11.16
CA ILE A 39 11.47 8.39 10.55
C ILE A 39 11.63 7.69 9.20
N ASN A 40 11.85 8.48 8.14
CA ASN A 40 12.03 8.00 6.79
C ASN A 40 13.50 7.66 6.54
N THR A 41 13.84 6.37 6.62
CA THR A 41 15.22 5.89 6.43
C THR A 41 15.72 6.05 5.01
N ALA A 42 14.84 6.13 4.00
CA ALA A 42 15.24 6.41 2.62
C ALA A 42 15.76 7.85 2.48
N ARG A 43 15.13 8.82 3.16
CA ARG A 43 15.65 10.20 3.26
C ARG A 43 16.99 10.26 4.00
N LEU A 44 17.15 9.49 5.08
CA LEU A 44 18.44 9.37 5.77
C LEU A 44 19.52 8.80 4.84
N ASP A 45 19.23 7.75 4.09
CA ASP A 45 20.18 7.15 3.15
C ASP A 45 20.53 8.09 1.99
N ARG A 46 19.56 8.87 1.48
CA ARG A 46 19.84 9.94 0.50
C ARG A 46 20.78 11.00 1.08
N ALA A 47 20.53 11.45 2.31
CA ALA A 47 21.43 12.39 3.00
C ALA A 47 22.84 11.80 3.14
N ARG A 48 22.95 10.53 3.55
CA ARG A 48 24.22 9.80 3.69
C ARG A 48 24.99 9.72 2.36
N LYS A 49 24.30 9.39 1.27
CA LYS A 49 24.89 9.33 -0.08
C LYS A 49 25.34 10.70 -0.56
N ALA A 50 24.54 11.74 -0.36
CA ALA A 50 24.90 13.11 -0.70
C ALA A 50 26.15 13.56 0.08
N ILE A 51 26.24 13.25 1.38
CA ILE A 51 27.43 13.53 2.20
C ILE A 51 28.65 12.75 1.70
N SER A 52 28.48 11.49 1.27
CA SER A 52 29.58 10.70 0.70
C SER A 52 30.18 11.37 -0.54
N VAL A 53 29.33 11.87 -1.45
CA VAL A 53 29.77 12.61 -2.64
C VAL A 53 30.41 13.95 -2.24
N ALA A 54 29.80 14.69 -1.31
CA ALA A 54 30.37 15.94 -0.81
C ALA A 54 31.76 15.73 -0.19
N ARG A 55 31.97 14.65 0.57
CA ARG A 55 33.24 14.28 1.18
C ARG A 55 34.34 14.10 0.12
N GLU A 56 34.06 13.36 -0.95
CA GLU A 56 35.00 13.14 -2.07
C GLU A 56 35.38 14.47 -2.74
N LEU A 57 34.38 15.32 -3.01
CA LEU A 57 34.61 16.64 -3.61
C LEU A 57 35.40 17.60 -2.69
N LEU A 58 35.20 17.52 -1.37
CA LEU A 58 35.98 18.28 -0.39
C LEU A 58 37.44 17.80 -0.31
N GLU A 59 37.66 16.50 -0.48
CA GLU A 59 38.98 15.88 -0.54
C GLU A 59 39.72 16.32 -1.82
N GLU A 60 39.07 16.27 -2.98
CA GLU A 60 39.60 16.77 -4.25
C GLU A 60 39.87 18.28 -4.23
N GLY A 61 38.97 19.04 -3.60
CA GLY A 61 39.10 20.49 -3.39
C GLY A 61 40.13 20.89 -2.33
N ASN A 62 40.80 19.92 -1.66
CA ASN A 62 41.77 20.14 -0.58
C ASN A 62 41.24 21.05 0.55
N VAL A 63 39.97 20.90 0.93
CA VAL A 63 39.34 21.74 1.96
C VAL A 63 39.69 21.21 3.35
N GLU A 64 40.67 21.85 3.99
CA GLU A 64 41.23 21.37 5.27
C GLU A 64 40.18 21.34 6.39
N GLY A 65 40.14 20.21 7.10
CA GLY A 65 39.26 19.95 8.23
C GLY A 65 37.76 19.86 7.91
N CYS A 66 37.39 19.67 6.63
CA CYS A 66 36.01 19.36 6.25
C CYS A 66 35.78 17.87 5.94
N VAL A 67 36.81 17.16 5.44
CA VAL A 67 36.71 15.73 5.06
C VAL A 67 36.41 14.83 6.26
N GLY A 68 37.14 14.98 7.37
CA GLY A 68 36.91 14.20 8.60
C GLY A 68 35.50 14.36 9.16
N PRO A 69 35.03 15.61 9.39
CA PRO A 69 33.65 15.84 9.82
C PRO A 69 32.59 15.28 8.86
N ALA A 70 32.81 15.36 7.54
CA ALA A 70 31.89 14.78 6.57
C ALA A 70 31.79 13.25 6.72
N GLU A 71 32.92 12.58 6.94
CA GLU A 71 32.97 11.13 7.20
C GLU A 71 32.26 10.76 8.51
N GLU A 72 32.54 11.46 9.60
CA GLU A 72 31.89 11.22 10.90
C GLU A 72 30.35 11.37 10.82
N ILE A 73 29.86 12.37 10.08
CA ILE A 73 28.42 12.57 9.88
C ILE A 73 27.84 11.43 9.04
N ARG A 74 28.55 10.98 8.00
CA ARG A 74 28.14 9.86 7.15
C ARG A 74 27.96 8.58 7.96
N GLU A 75 28.95 8.26 8.80
CA GLU A 75 28.91 7.11 9.72
C GLU A 75 27.78 7.25 10.73
N SER A 76 27.63 8.43 11.34
CA SER A 76 26.53 8.72 12.29
C SER A 76 25.15 8.48 11.67
N ILE A 77 24.94 8.87 10.40
CA ILE A 77 23.68 8.60 9.70
C ILE A 77 23.51 7.10 9.43
N GLY A 78 24.59 6.38 9.08
CA GLY A 78 24.56 4.92 8.95
C GLY A 78 24.11 4.23 10.23
N GLU A 79 24.71 4.59 11.37
CA GLU A 79 24.33 4.04 12.68
C GLU A 79 22.87 4.34 13.05
N LEU A 80 22.39 5.55 12.74
CA LEU A 80 20.99 5.93 12.95
C LEU A 80 20.02 5.09 12.11
N ILE A 81 20.39 4.78 10.86
CA ILE A 81 19.60 3.89 10.00
C ILE A 81 19.55 2.49 10.61
N ASP A 82 20.69 1.93 11.02
CA ASP A 82 20.79 0.56 11.52
C ASP A 82 20.18 0.39 12.93
N SER A 83 20.10 1.46 13.72
CA SER A 83 19.68 1.44 15.12
C SER A 83 18.27 1.99 15.37
N THR A 84 17.43 2.16 14.35
CA THR A 84 16.12 2.82 14.48
C THR A 84 15.24 2.22 15.57
N LEU A 85 15.14 0.88 15.60
CA LEU A 85 14.37 0.14 16.62
C LEU A 85 14.91 0.37 18.03
N LYS A 86 16.24 0.33 18.18
CA LYS A 86 16.92 0.53 19.46
C LYS A 86 16.72 1.95 19.97
N ILE A 87 16.84 2.96 19.09
CA ILE A 87 16.58 4.37 19.41
C ILE A 87 15.16 4.55 19.94
N TYR A 88 14.17 3.91 19.32
CA TYR A 88 12.80 3.95 19.82
C TYR A 88 12.68 3.31 21.21
N ALA A 89 13.18 2.08 21.37
CA ALA A 89 13.07 1.32 22.61
C ALA A 89 13.76 2.02 23.79
N ASP A 90 14.94 2.60 23.56
CA ASP A 90 15.68 3.35 24.58
C ASP A 90 15.03 4.71 24.82
N GLY A 91 14.63 5.43 23.76
CA GLY A 91 13.97 6.73 23.89
C GLY A 91 12.65 6.66 24.63
N GLN A 92 11.91 5.55 24.57
CA GLN A 92 10.69 5.33 25.34
C GLN A 92 10.92 5.36 26.86
N LYS A 93 12.11 4.96 27.34
CA LYS A 93 12.47 4.97 28.76
C LYS A 93 12.69 6.40 29.28
N ASP A 94 13.05 7.31 28.39
CA ASP A 94 13.32 8.72 28.70
C ASP A 94 12.07 9.60 28.70
N ILE A 95 10.90 9.07 28.30
CA ILE A 95 9.65 9.83 28.24
C ILE A 95 8.97 9.83 29.62
N THR A 96 8.68 11.03 30.12
CA THR A 96 8.03 11.21 31.43
C THR A 96 6.55 10.82 31.41
N ALA A 97 5.97 10.59 32.60
CA ALA A 97 4.54 10.32 32.73
C ALA A 97 3.68 11.49 32.23
N GLU A 98 4.10 12.73 32.51
CA GLU A 98 3.44 13.94 32.04
C GLU A 98 3.45 14.05 30.51
N GLU A 99 4.59 13.74 29.87
CA GLU A 99 4.70 13.74 28.42
C GLU A 99 3.81 12.68 27.76
N ARG A 100 3.62 11.52 28.41
CA ARG A 100 2.71 10.47 27.93
C ARG A 100 1.24 10.86 28.04
N GLU A 101 0.90 11.74 28.99
CA GLU A 101 -0.46 12.22 29.18
C GLU A 101 -0.81 13.37 28.23
N GLN A 102 0.14 14.27 27.97
CA GLN A 102 -0.07 15.48 27.16
C GLN A 102 0.07 15.26 25.65
N HIS A 103 0.71 14.17 25.21
CA HIS A 103 1.02 13.94 23.80
C HIS A 103 0.50 12.61 23.27
N THR A 104 0.15 12.60 21.99
CA THR A 104 -0.17 11.34 21.30
C THR A 104 1.08 10.49 21.13
N GLU A 105 0.91 9.18 20.98
CA GLU A 105 2.02 8.24 20.72
C GLU A 105 2.89 8.68 19.52
N ALA A 106 2.27 9.22 18.47
CA ALA A 106 2.98 9.71 17.30
C ALA A 106 3.84 10.95 17.62
N GLN A 107 3.33 11.89 18.43
CA GLN A 107 4.08 13.07 18.87
C GLN A 107 5.27 12.68 19.75
N VAL A 108 5.07 11.74 20.68
CA VAL A 108 6.15 11.18 21.52
C VAL A 108 7.22 10.54 20.66
N THR A 109 6.82 9.73 19.67
CA THR A 109 7.75 9.04 18.78
C THR A 109 8.57 10.01 17.93
N ILE A 110 7.95 11.06 17.37
CA ILE A 110 8.66 12.12 16.66
C ILE A 110 9.68 12.79 17.58
N LYS A 111 9.33 13.07 18.84
CA LYS A 111 10.24 13.68 19.81
C LYS A 111 11.48 12.82 20.09
N ILE A 112 11.31 11.50 20.22
CA ILE A 112 12.42 10.55 20.39
C ILE A 112 13.40 10.66 19.22
N TYR A 113 12.91 10.53 17.99
CA TYR A 113 13.76 10.58 16.80
C TYR A 113 14.38 11.96 16.57
N ARG A 114 13.66 13.03 16.92
CA ARG A 114 14.21 14.40 16.87
C ARG A 114 15.39 14.57 17.80
N ARG A 115 15.35 13.97 19.00
CA ARG A 115 16.48 13.96 19.94
C ARG A 115 17.65 13.17 19.38
N ALA A 116 17.40 12.00 18.81
CA ALA A 116 18.45 11.16 18.20
C ALA A 116 19.14 11.84 17.01
N LEU A 117 18.40 12.56 16.17
CA LEU A 117 18.93 13.27 15.00
C LEU A 117 19.64 14.59 15.34
N ARG A 118 19.49 15.11 16.56
CA ARG A 118 19.90 16.48 16.92
C ARG A 118 21.38 16.72 16.69
N GLU A 119 22.24 15.83 17.19
CA GLU A 119 23.69 15.97 17.11
C GLU A 119 24.16 15.92 15.65
N THR A 120 23.73 14.90 14.91
CA THR A 120 24.05 14.73 13.49
C THR A 120 23.62 15.94 12.66
N ARG A 121 22.42 16.48 12.92
CA ARG A 121 21.92 17.69 12.25
C ARG A 121 22.77 18.92 12.57
N GLN A 122 23.17 19.09 13.83
CA GLN A 122 24.04 20.21 14.24
C GLN A 122 25.42 20.12 13.59
N LYS A 123 26.04 18.93 13.57
CA LYS A 123 27.31 18.69 12.89
C LYS A 123 27.23 18.99 11.39
N LEU A 124 26.16 18.56 10.73
CA LEU A 124 25.95 18.82 9.29
C LEU A 124 25.79 20.31 8.98
N ILE A 125 25.00 21.03 9.78
CA ILE A 125 24.84 22.49 9.63
C ILE A 125 26.19 23.20 9.83
N HIS A 126 26.99 22.77 10.82
CA HIS A 126 28.30 23.35 11.08
C HIS A 126 29.28 23.09 9.94
N LEU A 127 29.33 21.86 9.41
CA LEU A 127 30.12 21.52 8.23
C LEU A 127 29.70 22.37 7.03
N TYR A 128 28.39 22.47 6.76
CA TYR A 128 27.86 23.29 5.68
C TYR A 128 28.29 24.75 5.81
N ALA A 129 28.15 25.34 7.01
CA ALA A 129 28.57 26.71 7.28
C ALA A 129 30.08 26.91 7.05
N ARG A 130 30.90 25.97 7.52
CA ARG A 130 32.35 26.01 7.33
C ARG A 130 32.74 25.98 5.85
N VAL A 131 32.07 25.19 5.02
CA VAL A 131 32.32 25.17 3.57
C VAL A 131 31.98 26.52 2.94
N LEU A 132 30.91 27.19 3.39
CA LEU A 132 30.56 28.54 2.92
C LEU A 132 31.57 29.62 3.31
N GLU A 133 32.40 29.40 4.33
CA GLU A 133 33.50 30.31 4.72
C GLU A 133 34.75 30.16 3.83
N THR A 134 34.78 29.16 2.95
CA THR A 134 35.90 28.91 2.03
C THR A 134 35.67 29.51 0.63
N SER A 135 36.67 29.44 -0.25
CA SER A 135 36.49 29.84 -1.65
C SER A 135 35.59 28.83 -2.37
N LEU A 136 34.41 29.27 -2.81
CA LEU A 136 33.40 28.44 -3.46
C LEU A 136 33.65 28.31 -4.97
N GLU A 137 34.70 27.60 -5.34
CA GLU A 137 35.07 27.35 -6.73
C GLU A 137 35.19 25.85 -7.01
N GLY A 138 34.97 25.45 -8.27
CA GLY A 138 35.19 24.07 -8.73
C GLY A 138 34.44 23.02 -7.90
N GLU A 139 35.18 22.07 -7.34
CA GLU A 139 34.64 20.94 -6.56
C GLU A 139 34.04 21.38 -5.22
N VAL A 140 34.53 22.46 -4.61
CA VAL A 140 33.99 23.00 -3.35
C VAL A 140 32.59 23.57 -3.56
N LEU A 141 32.34 24.20 -4.71
CA LEU A 141 31.01 24.67 -5.07
C LEU A 141 30.01 23.52 -5.24
N LYS A 142 30.44 22.42 -5.86
CA LYS A 142 29.59 21.21 -6.01
C LYS A 142 29.35 20.53 -4.68
N SER A 143 30.36 20.44 -3.81
CA SER A 143 30.21 19.80 -2.49
C SER A 143 29.18 20.52 -1.63
N ARG A 144 29.13 21.87 -1.68
CA ARG A 144 28.08 22.69 -1.07
C ARG A 144 26.68 22.24 -1.51
N ASP A 145 26.45 21.98 -2.79
CA ASP A 145 25.11 21.59 -3.27
C ASP A 145 24.67 20.25 -2.71
N PHE A 146 25.58 19.29 -2.65
CA PHE A 146 25.32 18.00 -2.01
C PHE A 146 25.10 18.12 -0.50
N LEU A 147 25.85 18.99 0.19
CA LEU A 147 25.62 19.26 1.62
C LEU A 147 24.27 19.94 1.86
N ALA A 148 23.86 20.87 0.99
CA ALA A 148 22.55 21.52 1.05
C ALA A 148 21.40 20.52 0.82
N ASP A 149 21.56 19.61 -0.15
CA ASP A 149 20.62 18.50 -0.34
C ASP A 149 20.58 17.61 0.91
N ALA A 150 21.74 17.21 1.46
CA ALA A 150 21.80 16.40 2.67
C ALA A 150 21.07 17.05 3.86
N VAL A 151 21.22 18.37 4.05
CA VAL A 151 20.48 19.13 5.09
C VAL A 151 18.98 19.02 4.86
N THR A 152 18.55 19.18 3.61
CA THR A 152 17.14 19.10 3.21
C THR A 152 16.59 17.68 3.42
N GLN A 153 17.30 16.64 2.96
CA GLN A 153 16.90 15.25 3.16
C GLN A 153 16.82 14.90 4.65
N LEU A 154 17.79 15.33 5.47
CA LEU A 154 17.78 15.08 6.91
C LEU A 154 16.62 15.78 7.62
N GLN A 155 16.23 16.97 7.16
CA GLN A 155 15.05 17.68 7.66
C GLN A 155 13.74 16.97 7.26
N LEU A 156 13.65 16.49 6.02
CA LEU A 156 12.49 15.76 5.52
C LEU A 156 12.39 14.33 6.07
N ALA A 157 13.48 13.79 6.61
CA ALA A 157 13.51 12.45 7.19
C ALA A 157 12.63 12.30 8.43
N LEU A 158 12.27 13.40 9.10
CA LEU A 158 11.38 13.37 10.26
C LEU A 158 10.34 14.50 10.14
N PRO A 159 9.03 14.19 10.10
CA PRO A 159 8.02 15.22 9.99
C PRO A 159 7.98 16.10 11.25
N GLU A 160 7.61 17.38 11.08
CA GLU A 160 7.49 18.33 12.19
C GLU A 160 6.35 17.94 13.15
N THR A 161 5.25 17.49 12.56
CA THR A 161 4.03 17.04 13.23
C THR A 161 3.58 15.69 12.66
N PRO A 162 2.85 14.86 13.44
CA PRO A 162 2.27 13.64 12.89
C PRO A 162 1.32 13.95 11.74
N SER A 163 1.27 13.07 10.75
CA SER A 163 0.22 13.17 9.73
C SER A 163 -1.16 13.04 10.38
N VAL A 164 -2.09 13.90 9.96
CA VAL A 164 -3.49 13.85 10.41
C VAL A 164 -4.21 12.62 9.83
N GLN A 165 -3.81 12.19 8.64
CA GLN A 165 -4.45 11.09 7.91
C GLN A 165 -3.41 10.22 7.20
N ASP A 166 -3.68 8.93 7.12
CA ASP A 166 -2.90 8.06 6.24
C ASP A 166 -3.20 8.39 4.77
N ASP A 167 -2.22 8.14 3.92
CA ASP A 167 -2.34 8.25 2.48
C ASP A 167 -3.55 7.48 1.95
N TYR A 168 -4.17 8.02 0.92
CA TYR A 168 -5.43 7.50 0.39
C TYR A 168 -5.34 6.01 0.03
N SER A 169 -4.23 5.60 -0.59
CA SER A 169 -4.00 4.21 -1.01
C SER A 169 -3.96 3.20 0.14
N PHE A 170 -3.68 3.66 1.36
CA PHE A 170 -3.75 2.88 2.60
C PHE A 170 -5.07 3.06 3.33
N ARG A 171 -5.55 4.29 3.41
CA ARG A 171 -6.77 4.63 4.15
C ARG A 171 -8.03 4.07 3.50
N CYS A 172 -8.04 3.95 2.17
CA CYS A 172 -9.19 3.50 1.41
C CYS A 172 -9.14 2.02 1.01
N ILE A 173 -8.20 1.24 1.56
CA ILE A 173 -8.09 -0.20 1.28
C ILE A 173 -9.42 -0.93 1.53
N PRO A 174 -10.09 -0.76 2.69
CA PRO A 174 -11.34 -1.49 2.95
C PRO A 174 -12.41 -1.15 1.92
N GLN A 175 -12.52 0.12 1.53
CA GLN A 175 -13.54 0.60 0.62
C GLN A 175 -13.34 0.06 -0.79
N VAL A 176 -12.10 0.10 -1.29
CA VAL A 176 -11.78 -0.38 -2.65
C VAL A 176 -11.83 -1.90 -2.72
N LEU A 177 -11.14 -2.62 -1.84
CA LEU A 177 -11.14 -4.09 -1.87
C LEU A 177 -12.52 -4.68 -1.58
N GLY A 178 -13.30 -4.02 -0.70
CA GLY A 178 -14.68 -4.43 -0.45
C GLY A 178 -15.58 -4.32 -1.69
N ALA A 179 -15.42 -3.24 -2.48
CA ALA A 179 -16.14 -3.08 -3.74
C ALA A 179 -15.71 -4.11 -4.79
N VAL A 180 -14.40 -4.33 -4.94
CA VAL A 180 -13.85 -5.34 -5.86
C VAL A 180 -14.34 -6.74 -5.50
N ARG A 181 -14.34 -7.08 -4.21
CA ARG A 181 -14.84 -8.38 -3.73
C ARG A 181 -16.30 -8.60 -4.10
N LYS A 182 -17.16 -7.57 -4.01
CA LYS A 182 -18.56 -7.66 -4.43
C LYS A 182 -18.68 -7.96 -5.92
N VAL A 183 -17.91 -7.28 -6.76
CA VAL A 183 -17.91 -7.53 -8.21
C VAL A 183 -17.44 -8.95 -8.54
N VAL A 184 -16.40 -9.45 -7.85
CA VAL A 184 -15.92 -10.83 -8.02
C VAL A 184 -17.00 -11.84 -7.64
N GLN A 185 -17.72 -11.61 -6.53
CA GLN A 185 -18.83 -12.48 -6.10
C GLN A 185 -19.98 -12.48 -7.12
N ASP A 186 -20.36 -11.31 -7.63
CA ASP A 186 -21.42 -11.19 -8.63
C ASP A 186 -21.04 -11.88 -9.94
N THR A 187 -19.80 -11.66 -10.39
CA THR A 187 -19.27 -12.30 -11.61
C THR A 187 -19.25 -13.81 -11.45
N ARG A 188 -18.81 -14.31 -10.29
CA ARG A 188 -18.83 -15.74 -9.97
C ARG A 188 -20.24 -16.32 -10.07
N GLN A 189 -21.24 -15.65 -9.50
CA GLN A 189 -22.62 -16.12 -9.54
C GLN A 189 -23.16 -16.21 -10.98
N VAL A 190 -22.87 -15.20 -11.82
CA VAL A 190 -23.26 -15.21 -13.24
C VAL A 190 -22.58 -16.37 -13.98
N LEU A 191 -21.27 -16.54 -13.82
CA LEU A 191 -20.52 -17.61 -14.46
C LEU A 191 -20.96 -19.00 -14.00
N GLU A 192 -21.23 -19.18 -12.70
CA GLU A 192 -21.78 -20.43 -12.17
C GLU A 192 -23.16 -20.73 -12.75
N THR A 193 -24.01 -19.72 -12.94
CA THR A 193 -25.33 -19.90 -13.57
C THR A 193 -25.18 -20.31 -15.03
N GLU A 194 -24.37 -19.58 -15.80
CA GLU A 194 -24.16 -19.80 -17.23
C GLU A 194 -23.49 -21.15 -17.52
N ALA A 195 -22.46 -21.52 -16.74
CA ALA A 195 -21.78 -22.80 -16.87
C ALA A 195 -22.69 -24.01 -16.60
N ASN A 196 -23.78 -23.81 -15.84
CA ASN A 196 -24.78 -24.83 -15.53
C ASN A 196 -26.09 -24.64 -16.31
N SER A 197 -26.10 -23.77 -17.32
CA SER A 197 -27.27 -23.51 -18.17
C SER A 197 -27.13 -24.19 -19.54
N ALA A 198 -28.27 -24.48 -20.18
CA ALA A 198 -28.30 -24.90 -21.58
C ALA A 198 -28.35 -23.65 -22.48
N THR A 199 -27.24 -23.35 -23.14
CA THR A 199 -27.07 -22.18 -24.03
C THR A 199 -27.21 -22.52 -25.52
N ASP A 200 -27.68 -23.73 -25.83
CA ASP A 200 -27.97 -24.18 -27.18
C ASP A 200 -29.20 -23.48 -27.79
N ASN A 201 -29.33 -23.58 -29.12
CA ASN A 201 -30.56 -23.25 -29.83
C ASN A 201 -30.71 -24.12 -31.08
N PRO A 202 -31.86 -24.82 -31.27
CA PRO A 202 -33.02 -24.85 -30.39
C PRO A 202 -32.80 -25.69 -29.13
N LEU A 203 -33.63 -25.46 -28.11
CA LEU A 203 -33.70 -26.34 -26.93
C LEU A 203 -34.77 -27.41 -27.14
N ILE A 204 -34.49 -28.59 -26.60
CA ILE A 204 -35.43 -29.71 -26.62
C ILE A 204 -35.99 -29.87 -25.22
N PHE A 205 -37.32 -29.83 -25.10
CA PHE A 205 -38.09 -30.06 -23.88
C PHE A 205 -38.91 -31.35 -24.05
N PRO A 206 -38.32 -32.52 -23.76
CA PRO A 206 -38.99 -33.79 -23.98
C PRO A 206 -40.31 -33.85 -23.17
N PRO A 207 -41.41 -34.35 -23.75
CA PRO A 207 -42.68 -34.49 -23.03
C PRO A 207 -42.48 -35.33 -21.75
N ARG A 208 -43.03 -34.85 -20.63
CA ARG A 208 -43.07 -35.64 -19.39
C ARG A 208 -44.11 -36.74 -19.56
N ILE A 209 -43.72 -37.98 -19.34
CA ILE A 209 -44.66 -39.10 -19.19
C ILE A 209 -44.98 -39.18 -17.69
N GLU A 210 -46.21 -38.82 -17.30
CA GLU A 210 -46.69 -39.07 -15.94
C GLU A 210 -46.76 -40.60 -15.72
N ASP A 211 -46.21 -41.09 -14.60
CA ASP A 211 -46.14 -42.50 -14.18
C ASP A 211 -45.22 -43.47 -14.99
N TYR A 212 -44.15 -42.98 -15.62
CA TYR A 212 -43.17 -43.86 -16.29
C TYR A 212 -42.23 -44.56 -15.27
N ALA A 213 -42.51 -45.84 -14.99
CA ALA A 213 -41.68 -46.72 -14.15
C ALA A 213 -40.82 -47.72 -14.96
N GLY A 214 -40.69 -47.51 -16.28
CA GLY A 214 -40.01 -48.43 -17.19
C GLY A 214 -38.52 -48.13 -17.39
N GLU A 215 -37.75 -49.15 -17.79
CA GLU A 215 -36.39 -48.99 -18.33
C GLU A 215 -36.42 -48.09 -19.59
N GLU A 216 -35.39 -47.27 -19.80
CA GLU A 216 -35.27 -46.23 -20.88
C GLU A 216 -35.65 -46.69 -22.31
N ALA A 217 -35.73 -48.00 -22.55
CA ALA A 217 -35.85 -48.62 -23.87
C ALA A 217 -37.16 -48.31 -24.63
N ASP A 218 -38.22 -47.78 -24.00
CA ASP A 218 -39.52 -47.59 -24.66
C ASP A 218 -39.99 -46.13 -24.77
N TYR A 219 -39.20 -45.15 -24.30
CA TYR A 219 -39.60 -43.73 -24.33
C TYR A 219 -39.91 -43.24 -25.76
N ALA A 220 -39.03 -43.52 -26.73
CA ALA A 220 -39.18 -43.07 -28.11
C ALA A 220 -40.42 -43.67 -28.80
N ALA A 221 -40.83 -44.89 -28.45
CA ALA A 221 -42.01 -45.55 -29.02
C ALA A 221 -43.33 -44.90 -28.55
N THR A 222 -43.32 -44.19 -27.42
CA THR A 222 -44.49 -43.49 -26.89
C THR A 222 -44.74 -42.12 -27.53
N LEU A 223 -43.76 -41.58 -28.27
CA LEU A 223 -43.83 -40.22 -28.80
C LEU A 223 -44.46 -40.15 -30.20
N THR A 224 -45.36 -39.20 -30.40
CA THR A 224 -45.87 -38.83 -31.72
C THR A 224 -45.00 -37.76 -32.39
N VAL A 225 -45.05 -37.69 -33.74
CA VAL A 225 -44.35 -36.64 -34.51
C VAL A 225 -44.75 -35.23 -34.08
N LYS A 226 -46.01 -35.05 -33.66
CA LYS A 226 -46.51 -33.76 -33.16
C LYS A 226 -45.82 -33.37 -31.86
N GLU A 227 -45.76 -34.29 -30.89
CA GLU A 227 -45.10 -34.05 -29.59
C GLU A 227 -43.60 -33.78 -29.75
N CYS A 228 -42.92 -34.53 -30.62
CA CYS A 228 -41.51 -34.26 -30.92
C CYS A 228 -41.28 -32.87 -31.53
N ARG A 229 -42.19 -32.38 -32.38
CA ARG A 229 -42.09 -31.03 -32.96
C ARG A 229 -42.35 -29.94 -31.92
N GLU A 230 -43.34 -30.14 -31.06
CA GLU A 230 -43.67 -29.20 -29.99
C GLU A 230 -42.59 -29.15 -28.89
N ALA A 231 -41.83 -30.23 -28.73
CA ALA A 231 -40.67 -30.29 -27.82
C ALA A 231 -39.49 -29.40 -28.27
N VAL A 232 -39.39 -29.03 -29.55
CA VAL A 232 -38.29 -28.21 -30.07
C VAL A 232 -38.66 -26.73 -29.99
N VAL A 233 -38.02 -26.00 -29.07
CA VAL A 233 -38.30 -24.59 -28.84
C VAL A 233 -37.09 -23.76 -29.27
N SER A 234 -37.31 -22.85 -30.22
CA SER A 234 -36.30 -21.85 -30.60
C SER A 234 -36.25 -20.74 -29.55
N GLY A 235 -35.04 -20.35 -29.14
CA GLY A 235 -34.82 -19.33 -28.13
C GLY A 235 -33.54 -18.53 -28.36
N GLY A 236 -33.21 -17.66 -27.40
CA GLY A 236 -32.02 -16.80 -27.44
C GLY A 236 -30.95 -17.17 -26.41
N ASN A 237 -30.98 -18.38 -25.86
CA ASN A 237 -30.10 -18.79 -24.75
C ASN A 237 -28.61 -18.81 -25.11
N PHE A 238 -28.26 -18.73 -26.40
CA PHE A 238 -26.87 -18.59 -26.86
C PHE A 238 -26.30 -17.17 -26.66
N HIS A 239 -27.12 -16.17 -26.31
CA HIS A 239 -26.70 -14.79 -26.20
C HIS A 239 -25.98 -14.52 -24.86
N GLY A 240 -24.66 -14.33 -24.90
CA GLY A 240 -23.83 -14.15 -23.70
C GLY A 240 -23.84 -12.75 -23.06
N GLU A 241 -24.97 -12.01 -23.09
CA GLU A 241 -25.00 -10.61 -22.61
C GLU A 241 -24.68 -10.52 -21.11
N ALA A 242 -25.22 -11.45 -20.32
CA ALA A 242 -24.99 -11.49 -18.88
C ALA A 242 -23.50 -11.67 -18.54
N ILE A 243 -22.80 -12.53 -19.29
CA ILE A 243 -21.35 -12.73 -19.16
C ILE A 243 -20.61 -11.47 -19.59
N ALA A 244 -20.98 -10.87 -20.73
CA ALA A 244 -20.31 -9.67 -21.24
C ALA A 244 -20.33 -8.53 -20.21
N ILE A 245 -21.52 -8.19 -19.69
CA ILE A 245 -21.68 -7.12 -18.69
C ILE A 245 -20.89 -7.40 -17.41
N CYS A 246 -20.91 -8.64 -16.90
CA CYS A 246 -20.22 -8.97 -15.66
C CYS A 246 -18.69 -8.95 -15.84
N LEU A 247 -18.17 -9.40 -16.99
CA LEU A 247 -16.74 -9.36 -17.29
C LEU A 247 -16.22 -7.94 -17.55
N ASP A 248 -17.02 -7.07 -18.17
CA ASP A 248 -16.68 -5.64 -18.30
C ASP A 248 -16.60 -4.98 -16.91
N THR A 249 -17.57 -5.27 -16.05
CA THR A 249 -17.58 -4.77 -14.67
C THR A 249 -16.38 -5.32 -13.88
N LEU A 250 -16.05 -6.60 -14.05
CA LEU A 250 -14.88 -7.22 -13.44
C LEU A 250 -13.59 -6.55 -13.91
N THR A 251 -13.49 -6.21 -15.19
CA THR A 251 -12.33 -5.51 -15.76
C THR A 251 -12.11 -4.16 -15.06
N ILE A 252 -13.18 -3.38 -14.87
CA ILE A 252 -13.12 -2.12 -14.11
C ILE A 252 -12.65 -2.36 -12.68
N ALA A 253 -13.23 -3.36 -12.00
CA ALA A 253 -12.86 -3.67 -10.61
C ALA A 253 -11.38 -4.09 -10.47
N LEU A 254 -10.86 -4.88 -11.42
CA LEU A 254 -9.46 -5.28 -11.43
C LEU A 254 -8.52 -4.09 -11.71
N ALA A 255 -8.92 -3.15 -12.55
CA ALA A 255 -8.17 -1.92 -12.78
C ALA A 255 -8.05 -1.06 -11.50
N GLU A 256 -9.14 -0.91 -10.74
CA GLU A 256 -9.13 -0.21 -9.45
C GLU A 256 -8.25 -0.93 -8.41
N LEU A 257 -8.31 -2.26 -8.36
CA LEU A 257 -7.44 -3.07 -7.49
C LEU A 257 -5.96 -2.87 -7.84
N ALA A 258 -5.62 -2.89 -9.13
CA ALA A 258 -4.26 -2.69 -9.61
C ALA A 258 -3.76 -1.27 -9.29
N ASN A 259 -4.59 -0.25 -9.54
CA ASN A 259 -4.26 1.15 -9.28
C ASN A 259 -3.97 1.40 -7.79
N ILE A 260 -4.87 0.98 -6.88
CA ILE A 260 -4.62 1.19 -5.45
C ILE A 260 -3.39 0.41 -4.97
N SER A 261 -3.10 -0.76 -5.56
CA SER A 261 -1.90 -1.52 -5.24
C SER A 261 -0.63 -0.82 -5.71
N GLU A 262 -0.61 -0.33 -6.94
CA GLU A 262 0.51 0.43 -7.51
C GLU A 262 0.83 1.66 -6.64
N ARG A 263 -0.20 2.43 -6.25
CA ARG A 263 -0.02 3.61 -5.40
C ARG A 263 0.53 3.29 -4.01
N ARG A 264 0.19 2.13 -3.44
CA ARG A 264 0.82 1.69 -2.18
C ARG A 264 2.27 1.32 -2.38
N THR A 265 2.59 0.58 -3.45
CA THR A 265 3.97 0.23 -3.77
C THR A 265 4.80 1.47 -4.02
N ALA A 266 4.30 2.43 -4.81
CA ALA A 266 4.93 3.72 -5.04
C ALA A 266 5.24 4.42 -3.72
N HIS A 267 4.28 4.55 -2.80
CA HIS A 267 4.53 5.16 -1.49
C HIS A 267 5.58 4.40 -0.64
N LEU A 268 5.68 3.07 -0.78
CA LEU A 268 6.68 2.28 -0.04
C LEU A 268 8.09 2.39 -0.63
N VAL A 269 8.23 2.69 -1.92
CA VAL A 269 9.54 2.79 -2.59
C VAL A 269 9.98 4.24 -2.76
N ASP A 270 9.05 5.17 -2.90
CA ASP A 270 9.33 6.59 -2.92
C ASP A 270 9.60 7.06 -1.50
N GLY A 271 10.88 7.32 -1.21
CA GLY A 271 11.27 8.00 0.02
C GLY A 271 10.82 9.46 0.08
N SER A 272 9.93 9.93 -0.80
CA SER A 272 9.56 11.35 -0.91
C SER A 272 8.45 11.75 0.04
#